data_AF-A0A916WAX9-F1
#
_entry.id   AF-A0A916WAX9-F1
#
_cell.length_a   1.000
_cell.length_b   1.000
_cell.length_c   1.000
_cell.angle_alpha   90.00
_cell.angle_beta   90.00
_cell.angle_gamma   90.00
#
_symmetry.space_group_name_H-M   'P 1'
#
loop_
_entity.id
_entity.type
_entity.pdbx_description
1 polymer ?
#
loop_
_entity_poly.entity_id
_entity_poly.type
_entity_poly.pdbx_seq_one_letter_code
_entity_poly.pdbx_strand_id
1 'polypeptide(L)'
;MHKLAAIGLLSVVLAGCQTQPPSPASAPAPTGNFDAAFAQAVPLCERFFLPNAQARKPGVNLDKELARTDARIKAISTGFKSAEGRRFLQEKIRTEKDDVAKACAEKLLG
;
A
#
# COMPACT_ATOMS: atom_id res chain seq x y z
N MET A 1 -32.13 -23.94 -49.45
CA MET A 1 -30.83 -24.33 -50.02
C MET A 1 -29.73 -23.81 -49.09
N HIS A 2 -28.82 -24.71 -48.73
CA HIS A 2 -27.73 -24.54 -47.77
C HIS A 2 -26.58 -23.66 -48.31
N LYS A 3 -25.86 -22.99 -47.41
CA LYS A 3 -24.38 -22.85 -47.32
C LYS A 3 -24.04 -22.01 -46.06
N LEU A 4 -23.55 -22.54 -44.94
CA LEU A 4 -22.24 -23.13 -44.57
C LEU A 4 -21.04 -22.17 -44.47
N ALA A 5 -20.30 -22.37 -43.36
CA ALA A 5 -18.93 -21.99 -43.00
C ALA A 5 -18.72 -20.56 -42.45
N ALA A 6 -18.35 -20.31 -41.18
CA ALA A 6 -17.27 -20.81 -40.29
C ALA A 6 -15.91 -20.11 -40.48
N ILE A 7 -15.21 -19.94 -39.35
CA ILE A 7 -13.81 -19.49 -39.16
C ILE A 7 -13.68 -17.95 -39.20
N GLY A 8 -13.31 -17.21 -38.15
CA GLY A 8 -12.37 -17.50 -37.07
C GLY A 8 -11.21 -16.52 -37.24
N LEU A 9 -11.04 -15.57 -36.31
CA LEU A 9 -9.77 -14.85 -36.15
C LEU A 9 -9.67 -14.22 -34.76
N LEU A 10 -8.77 -14.84 -34.00
CA LEU A 10 -8.01 -14.32 -32.87
C LEU A 10 -7.74 -12.81 -33.01
N SER A 11 -8.03 -12.05 -31.95
CA SER A 11 -7.37 -10.78 -31.67
C SER A 11 -7.15 -10.66 -30.17
N VAL A 12 -6.01 -11.21 -29.74
CA VAL A 12 -5.36 -10.79 -28.49
C VAL A 12 -4.75 -9.42 -28.77
N VAL A 13 -5.27 -8.37 -28.15
CA VAL A 13 -4.57 -7.08 -28.03
C VAL A 13 -4.74 -6.55 -26.62
N LEU A 14 -3.67 -6.75 -25.83
CA LEU A 14 -3.16 -5.89 -24.78
C LEU A 14 -4.16 -4.89 -24.16
N ALA A 15 -4.84 -5.30 -23.09
CA ALA A 15 -5.24 -4.35 -22.06
C ALA A 15 -3.96 -4.01 -21.26
N GLY A 16 -3.23 -3.01 -21.75
CA GLY A 16 -2.06 -2.46 -21.08
C GLY A 16 -2.43 -1.99 -19.67
N CYS A 17 -1.61 -2.42 -18.71
CA CYS A 17 -1.54 -1.88 -17.36
C CYS A 17 -1.33 -0.37 -17.40
N GLN A 18 -2.42 0.42 -17.37
CA GLN A 18 -2.32 1.82 -16.99
C GLN A 18 -2.19 1.91 -15.48
N THR A 19 -0.97 1.71 -15.01
CA THR A 19 -0.50 2.19 -13.70
C THR A 19 -0.49 3.71 -13.73
N GLN A 20 -1.67 4.32 -13.51
CA GLN A 20 -1.74 5.72 -13.16
C GLN A 20 -1.01 5.88 -11.81
N PRO A 21 0.05 6.69 -11.69
CA PRO A 21 0.65 6.96 -10.39
C PRO A 21 -0.43 7.63 -9.52
N PRO A 22 -0.70 7.15 -8.29
CA PRO A 22 -1.61 7.84 -7.40
C PRO A 22 -1.05 9.24 -7.12
N SER A 23 -1.84 10.25 -7.51
CA SER A 23 -1.55 11.66 -7.28
C SER A 23 -1.26 11.91 -5.78
N PRO A 24 -0.23 12.67 -5.40
CA PRO A 24 0.22 12.82 -4.01
C PRO A 24 -0.57 13.88 -3.23
N ALA A 25 -1.89 13.97 -3.40
CA ALA A 25 -2.73 14.93 -2.68
C ALA A 25 -4.02 14.28 -2.17
N SER A 26 -4.04 14.08 -0.84
CA SER A 26 -5.21 14.16 0.02
C SER A 26 -6.37 13.20 -0.24
N ALA A 27 -6.33 12.05 0.41
CA ALA A 27 -7.55 11.47 0.96
C ALA A 27 -7.36 11.34 2.48
N PRO A 28 -8.17 11.98 3.33
CA PRO A 28 -8.22 11.62 4.75
C PRO A 28 -8.59 10.13 4.83
N ALA A 29 -7.83 9.36 5.62
CA ALA A 29 -8.09 7.94 5.79
C ALA A 29 -9.55 7.75 6.25
N PRO A 30 -10.35 6.88 5.61
CA PRO A 30 -11.72 6.64 6.03
C PRO A 30 -11.71 6.09 7.46
N THR A 31 -12.16 6.91 8.41
CA THR A 31 -12.48 6.46 9.77
C THR A 31 -13.53 5.36 9.67
N GLY A 32 -13.12 4.12 9.94
CA GLY A 32 -13.99 2.94 9.90
C GLY A 32 -13.53 1.81 8.97
N ASN A 33 -12.68 2.06 7.97
CA ASN A 33 -12.10 1.00 7.13
C ASN A 33 -10.61 0.81 7.46
N PHE A 34 -10.37 0.15 8.59
CA PHE A 34 -9.02 -0.08 9.13
C PHE A 34 -8.16 -0.94 8.19
N ASP A 35 -8.73 -1.93 7.49
CA ASP A 35 -8.00 -2.73 6.50
C ASP A 35 -7.48 -1.88 5.34
N ALA A 36 -8.30 -0.99 4.77
CA ALA A 36 -7.86 -0.12 3.68
C ALA A 36 -6.77 0.86 4.13
N ALA A 37 -6.87 1.40 5.35
CA ALA A 37 -5.85 2.27 5.92
C ALA A 37 -4.54 1.51 6.19
N PHE A 38 -4.65 0.27 6.69
CA PHE A 38 -3.50 -0.59 6.95
C PHE A 38 -2.78 -1.00 5.65
N ALA A 39 -3.54 -1.43 4.63
CA ALA A 39 -2.99 -1.77 3.32
C ALA A 39 -2.26 -0.60 2.65
N GLN A 40 -2.68 0.64 2.92
CA GLN A 40 -1.98 1.85 2.46
C GLN A 40 -0.69 2.12 3.25
N ALA A 41 -0.63 1.73 4.52
CA ALA A 41 0.53 1.94 5.38
C ALA A 41 1.65 0.93 5.10
N VAL A 42 1.34 -0.34 4.81
CA VAL A 42 2.32 -1.40 4.56
C VAL A 42 3.41 -1.00 3.54
N PRO A 43 3.10 -0.50 2.33
CA PRO A 43 4.14 -0.10 1.38
C PRO A 43 4.92 1.16 1.81
N LEU A 44 4.43 1.94 2.78
CA LEU A 44 5.21 3.04 3.38
C LEU A 44 6.15 2.50 4.46
N CYS A 45 5.66 1.60 5.30
CA CYS A 45 6.42 0.88 6.29
C CYS A 45 7.57 0.08 5.65
N GLU A 46 7.32 -0.60 4.54
CA GLU A 46 8.35 -1.32 3.78
C GLU A 46 9.48 -0.38 3.36
N ARG A 47 9.16 0.80 2.82
CA ARG A 47 10.17 1.81 2.45
C ARG A 47 10.95 2.35 3.64
N PHE A 48 10.28 2.46 4.78
CA PHE A 48 10.85 2.94 6.01
C PHE A 48 11.80 1.91 6.64
N PHE A 49 11.42 0.63 6.67
CA PHE A 49 12.20 -0.45 7.28
C PHE A 49 13.26 -1.05 6.34
N LEU A 50 13.05 -0.98 5.02
CA LEU A 50 13.95 -1.52 3.99
C LEU A 50 14.47 -0.40 3.05
N PRO A 51 15.13 0.66 3.57
CA PRO A 51 15.53 1.83 2.79
C PRO A 51 16.52 1.51 1.66
N ASN A 52 17.33 0.46 1.81
CA ASN A 52 18.34 0.07 0.82
C ASN A 52 17.73 -0.38 -0.51
N ALA A 53 16.45 -0.79 -0.53
CA ALA A 53 15.73 -1.04 -1.78
C ALA A 53 15.53 0.24 -2.61
N GLN A 54 15.53 1.41 -1.96
CA GLN A 54 15.33 2.73 -2.59
C GLN A 54 16.64 3.47 -2.89
N ALA A 55 17.71 3.17 -2.16
CA ALA A 55 19.02 3.83 -2.26
C ALA A 55 19.74 3.62 -3.61
N ARG A 56 19.21 2.79 -4.51
CA ARG A 56 19.82 2.48 -5.82
C ARG A 56 19.63 3.58 -6.88
N LYS A 57 18.87 4.64 -6.58
CA LYS A 57 18.63 5.73 -7.54
C LYS A 57 19.64 6.87 -7.33
N PRO A 58 20.41 7.27 -8.36
CA PRO A 58 21.32 8.40 -8.26
C PRO A 58 20.55 9.68 -7.89
N GLY A 59 21.12 10.48 -6.98
CA GLY A 59 20.55 11.78 -6.56
C GLY A 59 19.43 11.70 -5.51
N VAL A 60 19.11 10.51 -4.97
CA VAL A 60 18.12 10.40 -3.88
C VAL A 60 18.75 10.76 -2.53
N ASN A 61 18.19 11.78 -1.88
CA ASN A 61 18.48 12.07 -0.48
C ASN A 61 17.60 11.15 0.39
N LEU A 62 18.21 10.07 0.88
CA LEU A 62 17.52 9.02 1.63
C LEU A 62 16.90 9.55 2.93
N ASP A 63 17.60 10.42 3.65
CA ASP A 63 17.10 10.99 4.91
C ASP A 63 15.81 11.81 4.69
N LYS A 64 15.77 12.60 3.62
CA LYS A 64 14.58 13.38 3.26
C LYS A 64 13.41 12.50 2.84
N GLU A 65 13.66 11.40 2.14
CA GLU A 65 12.63 10.42 1.78
C GLU A 65 12.09 9.69 3.02
N LEU A 66 12.98 9.28 3.94
CA LEU A 66 12.60 8.62 5.19
C LEU A 66 11.78 9.55 6.08
N ALA A 67 12.18 10.81 6.22
CA ALA A 67 11.42 11.80 6.98
C ALA A 67 10.01 12.02 6.39
N ARG A 68 9.90 12.11 5.06
CA ARG A 68 8.60 12.20 4.38
C ARG A 68 7.74 10.95 4.59
N THR A 69 8.37 9.78 4.55
CA THR A 69 7.67 8.50 4.75
C THR A 69 7.18 8.37 6.19
N ASP A 70 7.99 8.69 7.19
CA ASP A 70 7.60 8.67 8.61
C ASP A 70 6.45 9.64 8.90
N ALA A 71 6.48 10.85 8.31
CA ALA A 71 5.38 11.81 8.45
C ALA A 71 4.05 11.26 7.88
N ARG A 72 4.09 10.53 6.76
CA ARG A 72 2.90 9.90 6.18
C ARG A 72 2.40 8.73 7.02
N ILE A 73 3.30 7.90 7.56
CA ILE A 73 2.93 6.82 8.49
C ILE A 73 2.25 7.41 9.73
N LYS A 74 2.79 8.49 10.30
CA LYS A 74 2.18 9.22 11.43
C LYS A 74 0.81 9.79 11.10
N ALA A 75 0.61 10.30 9.89
CA ALA A 75 -0.71 10.77 9.46
C ALA A 75 -1.72 9.62 9.45
N ILE A 76 -1.35 8.45 8.93
CA ILE A 76 -2.20 7.25 8.91
C ILE A 76 -2.47 6.73 10.33
N SER A 77 -1.47 6.74 11.22
CA SER A 77 -1.65 6.26 12.59
C SER A 77 -2.70 7.02 13.38
N THR A 78 -2.98 8.29 13.01
CA THR A 78 -4.08 9.05 13.63
C THR A 78 -5.44 8.36 13.47
N GLY A 79 -5.67 7.67 12.35
CA GLY A 79 -6.89 6.92 12.09
C GLY A 79 -7.07 5.68 12.98
N PHE A 80 -6.00 5.21 13.62
CA PHE A 80 -6.01 4.03 14.50
C PHE A 80 -6.04 4.37 15.99
N LYS A 81 -6.14 5.66 16.36
CA LYS A 81 -6.11 6.08 17.78
C LYS A 81 -7.37 5.68 18.57
N SER A 82 -8.46 5.32 17.90
CA SER A 82 -9.68 4.83 18.56
C SER A 82 -9.46 3.46 19.21
N ALA A 83 -10.35 3.08 20.15
CA ALA A 83 -10.26 1.76 20.79
C ALA A 83 -10.38 0.62 19.77
N GLU A 84 -11.24 0.78 18.76
CA GLU A 84 -11.45 -0.15 17.67
C GLU A 84 -10.21 -0.25 16.77
N GLY A 85 -9.61 0.88 16.42
CA GLY A 85 -8.38 0.92 15.62
C GLY A 85 -7.22 0.24 16.33
N ARG A 86 -7.06 0.49 17.63
CA ARG A 86 -6.04 -0.18 18.45
C ARG A 86 -6.27 -1.68 18.56
N ARG A 87 -7.52 -2.13 18.76
CA ARG A 87 -7.88 -3.56 18.76
C ARG A 87 -7.57 -4.22 17.42
N PHE A 88 -7.91 -3.55 16.31
CA PHE A 88 -7.57 -4.02 14.98
C PHE A 88 -6.05 -4.22 14.81
N LEU A 89 -5.24 -3.23 15.20
CA LEU A 89 -3.79 -3.33 15.11
C LEU A 89 -3.23 -4.45 16.00
N GLN A 90 -3.73 -4.59 17.23
CA GLN A 90 -3.34 -5.68 18.13
C GLN A 90 -3.65 -7.05 17.55
N GLU A 91 -4.81 -7.21 16.90
CA GLU A 91 -5.16 -8.45 16.23
C GLU A 91 -4.24 -8.72 15.04
N LYS A 92 -3.99 -7.71 14.19
CA LYS A 92 -3.02 -7.82 13.08
C LYS A 92 -1.65 -8.26 13.59
N ILE A 93 -1.13 -7.69 14.68
CA ILE A 93 0.17 -8.09 15.27
C ILE A 93 0.20 -9.58 15.65
N ARG A 94 -0.93 -10.14 16.10
CA ARG A 94 -1.03 -11.55 16.49
C ARG A 94 -1.15 -12.50 15.30
N THR A 95 -1.90 -12.10 14.28
CA THR A 95 -2.27 -12.99 13.17
C THR A 95 -1.37 -12.84 11.94
N GLU A 96 -0.72 -11.70 11.77
CA GLU A 96 0.09 -11.39 10.58
C GLU A 96 1.38 -12.21 10.57
N LYS A 97 1.70 -12.76 9.40
CA LYS A 97 2.89 -13.60 9.17
C LYS A 97 4.00 -12.84 8.45
N ASP A 98 3.64 -11.79 7.73
CA ASP A 98 4.63 -10.93 7.09
C ASP A 98 5.28 -10.01 8.14
N ASP A 99 6.60 -10.13 8.30
CA ASP A 99 7.35 -9.39 9.32
C ASP A 99 7.26 -7.87 9.12
N VAL A 100 7.17 -7.40 7.87
CA VAL A 100 7.06 -5.97 7.55
C VAL A 100 5.68 -5.43 7.91
N ALA A 101 4.62 -6.17 7.58
CA ALA A 101 3.25 -5.82 7.92
C ALA A 101 3.04 -5.86 9.44
N LYS A 102 3.62 -6.83 10.15
CA LYS A 102 3.62 -6.87 11.61
C LYS A 102 4.33 -5.67 12.23
N ALA A 103 5.55 -5.38 11.80
CA ALA A 103 6.29 -4.19 12.24
C ALA A 103 5.56 -2.89 11.90
N CYS A 104 4.82 -2.86 10.78
CA CYS A 104 3.97 -1.73 10.41
C CYS A 104 2.82 -1.55 11.40
N ALA A 105 2.14 -2.63 11.79
CA ALA A 105 1.06 -2.58 12.78
C ALA A 105 1.58 -2.10 14.15
N GLU A 106 2.75 -2.57 14.58
CA GLU A 106 3.44 -2.08 15.79
C GLU A 106 3.74 -0.58 15.70
N LYS A 107 4.30 -0.11 14.58
CA LYS A 107 4.63 1.31 14.40
C LYS A 107 3.39 2.21 14.31
N LEU A 108 2.27 1.71 13.78
CA LEU A 108 1.00 2.44 13.75
C LEU A 108 0.33 2.49 15.13
N LEU A 109 0.60 1.51 16.00
CA LEU A 109 0.04 1.46 17.34
C LEU A 109 0.65 2.54 18.26
N GLY A 110 1.90 2.94 17.97
CA GLY A 110 2.68 3.91 18.76
C GLY A 110 3.21 3.32 20.05
#